data_AF-A0A0D0BRY5-F1
#
_entry.id   AF-A0A0D0BRY5-F1
#
_cell.length_a   1.000
_cell.length_b   1.000
_cell.length_c   1.000
_cell.angle_alpha   90.00
_cell.angle_beta   90.00
_cell.angle_gamma   90.00
#
_symmetry.space_group_name_H-M   'P 1'
#
loop_
_entity.id
_entity.type
_entity.pdbx_description
1 polymer ?
#
loop_
_entity_poly.entity_id
_entity_poly.type
_entity_poly.pdbx_seq_one_letter_code
_entity_poly.pdbx_strand_id
1 'polypeptide(L)'
;MLIAMNHGQQTVASVYRSYIREIRRLPHAYLRQVFRLKAEDDCRAALRTECDDRRKGKLRRVLKTIQGVRAANNGNHLAFNRILDLAYGRVGRLKWELMEPLLSDPNAPLPPPMIPGKESSRPPAYSQELAALLTSGFSRKKKPLILDDLSFPPILPERADPNSSDALILGPFSKRREVNARWKYFKQEWKKVLPPLQISVSPSQEVGDEGSELGASAAVRKIGFDGTVVLEELVHLTTKSENTSGASPPRRWLRRRYQELLGRLPILTFFSSPNDLKTKGGGPLPYATDDDVAWNLKASGEQARH
;
A
#
# COMPACT_ATOMS: atom_id res chain seq x y z
N MET A 1 -31.42 16.57 -34.36
CA MET A 1 -31.42 17.54 -33.24
C MET A 1 -30.06 17.50 -32.54
N LEU A 2 -29.19 18.48 -32.80
CA LEU A 2 -27.95 18.65 -32.05
C LEU A 2 -28.29 19.35 -30.73
N ILE A 3 -28.23 18.62 -29.62
CA ILE A 3 -28.37 19.21 -28.28
C ILE A 3 -27.18 20.15 -28.09
N ALA A 4 -27.43 21.45 -27.97
CA ALA A 4 -26.40 22.43 -27.69
C ALA A 4 -25.72 22.09 -26.36
N MET A 5 -24.46 21.65 -26.41
CA MET A 5 -23.70 21.32 -25.21
C MET A 5 -23.43 22.61 -24.41
N ASN A 6 -23.75 22.59 -23.12
CA ASN A 6 -23.43 23.67 -22.18
C ASN A 6 -21.92 24.01 -22.25
N HIS A 7 -21.56 25.29 -22.20
CA HIS A 7 -20.17 25.76 -22.32
C HIS A 7 -19.19 25.06 -21.34
N GLY A 8 -19.67 24.74 -20.13
CA GLY A 8 -18.90 23.96 -19.16
C GLY A 8 -18.60 22.52 -19.60
N GLN A 9 -19.53 21.85 -20.28
CA GLN A 9 -19.33 20.48 -20.81
C GLN A 9 -18.31 20.48 -21.96
N GLN A 10 -18.37 21.49 -22.84
CA GLN A 10 -17.41 21.65 -23.93
C GLN A 10 -15.98 21.83 -23.38
N THR A 11 -15.84 22.62 -22.31
CA THR A 11 -14.55 22.82 -21.62
C THR A 11 -14.02 21.52 -21.01
N VAL A 12 -14.86 20.72 -20.35
CA VAL A 12 -14.42 19.42 -19.80
C VAL A 12 -14.00 18.48 -20.93
N ALA A 13 -14.75 18.45 -22.04
CA ALA A 13 -14.44 17.61 -23.19
C ALA A 13 -13.10 17.99 -23.86
N SER A 14 -12.79 19.28 -23.98
CA SER A 14 -11.50 19.73 -24.54
C SER A 14 -10.32 19.34 -23.63
N VAL A 15 -10.47 19.51 -22.32
CA VAL A 15 -9.48 19.06 -21.31
C VAL A 15 -9.28 17.55 -21.36
N TYR A 16 -10.36 16.78 -21.45
CA TYR A 16 -10.30 15.32 -21.58
C TYR A 16 -9.54 14.87 -22.83
N ARG A 17 -9.83 15.46 -24.00
CA ARG A 17 -9.11 15.15 -25.26
C ARG A 17 -7.62 15.45 -25.15
N SER A 18 -7.27 16.59 -24.55
CA SER A 18 -5.87 16.96 -24.29
C SER A 18 -5.19 15.92 -23.39
N TYR A 19 -5.88 15.50 -22.33
CA TYR A 19 -5.37 14.48 -21.42
C TYR A 19 -5.11 13.15 -22.12
N ILE A 20 -6.07 12.64 -22.90
CA ILE A 20 -5.92 11.38 -23.64
C ILE A 20 -4.76 11.44 -24.65
N ARG A 21 -4.54 12.59 -25.31
CA ARG A 21 -3.40 12.77 -26.22
C ARG A 21 -2.06 12.64 -25.49
N GLU A 22 -1.93 13.24 -24.31
CA GLU A 22 -0.72 13.12 -23.50
C GLU A 22 -0.53 11.71 -22.93
N ILE A 23 -1.63 11.05 -22.53
CA ILE A 23 -1.60 9.66 -22.05
C ILE A 23 -1.07 8.73 -23.13
N ARG A 24 -1.50 8.88 -24.39
CA ARG A 24 -1.02 8.04 -25.51
C ARG A 24 0.49 8.08 -25.71
N ARG A 25 1.17 9.14 -25.27
CA ARG A 25 2.63 9.29 -25.34
C ARG A 25 3.37 8.57 -24.22
N LEU A 26 2.67 8.11 -23.17
CA LEU A 26 3.28 7.32 -22.11
C LEU A 26 3.83 5.99 -22.66
N PRO A 27 4.99 5.55 -22.15
CA PRO A 27 5.71 4.42 -22.74
C PRO A 27 4.98 3.07 -22.62
N HIS A 28 4.27 2.82 -21.51
CA HIS A 28 3.72 1.48 -21.21
C HIS A 28 2.20 1.42 -21.29
N ALA A 29 1.70 0.25 -21.70
CA ALA A 29 0.26 -0.01 -21.81
C ALA A 29 -0.44 0.12 -20.45
N TYR A 30 0.15 -0.43 -19.39
CA TYR A 30 -0.38 -0.31 -18.03
C TYR A 30 -0.55 1.16 -17.58
N LEU A 31 0.49 1.99 -17.72
CA LEU A 31 0.39 3.41 -17.38
C LEU A 31 -0.71 4.11 -18.19
N ARG A 32 -0.83 3.78 -19.49
CA ARG A 32 -1.89 4.32 -20.34
C ARG A 32 -3.28 3.93 -19.83
N GLN A 33 -3.48 2.68 -19.43
CA GLN A 33 -4.75 2.18 -18.90
C GLN A 33 -5.10 2.87 -17.58
N VAL A 34 -4.17 2.92 -16.63
CA VAL A 34 -4.39 3.56 -15.32
C VAL A 34 -4.74 5.04 -15.46
N PHE A 35 -3.98 5.79 -16.27
CA PHE A 35 -4.25 7.21 -16.45
C PHE A 35 -5.48 7.49 -17.30
N ARG A 36 -5.87 6.58 -18.19
CA ARG A 36 -7.16 6.66 -18.90
C ARG A 36 -8.33 6.51 -17.94
N LEU A 37 -8.34 5.48 -17.10
CA LEU A 37 -9.37 5.29 -16.08
C LEU A 37 -9.45 6.52 -15.15
N LYS A 38 -8.28 7.00 -14.71
CA LYS A 38 -8.20 8.23 -13.91
C LYS A 38 -8.76 9.46 -14.62
N ALA A 39 -8.44 9.65 -15.90
CA ALA A 39 -8.96 10.77 -16.69
C ALA A 39 -10.48 10.72 -16.80
N GLU A 40 -11.04 9.54 -17.03
CA GLU A 40 -12.49 9.32 -17.09
C GLU A 40 -13.14 9.66 -15.74
N ASP A 41 -12.60 9.18 -14.63
CA ASP A 41 -13.13 9.46 -13.29
C ASP A 41 -13.04 10.94 -12.91
N ASP A 42 -11.90 11.59 -13.16
CA ASP A 42 -11.69 12.99 -12.84
C ASP A 42 -12.62 13.89 -13.66
N CYS A 43 -12.79 13.61 -14.96
CA CYS A 43 -13.70 14.35 -15.83
C CYS A 43 -15.18 14.07 -15.50
N ARG A 44 -15.54 12.82 -15.21
CA ARG A 44 -16.90 12.45 -14.75
C ARG A 44 -17.23 13.13 -13.43
N ALA A 45 -16.29 13.18 -12.49
CA ALA A 45 -16.44 13.89 -11.23
C ALA A 45 -16.58 15.41 -11.42
N ALA A 46 -15.95 16.01 -12.44
CA ALA A 46 -16.13 17.42 -12.79
C ALA A 46 -17.52 17.67 -13.41
N LEU A 47 -17.97 16.81 -14.33
CA LEU A 47 -19.29 16.91 -14.96
C LEU A 47 -20.44 16.79 -13.97
N ARG A 48 -20.34 15.87 -13.00
CA ARG A 48 -21.34 15.69 -11.93
C ARG A 48 -21.39 16.84 -10.92
N THR A 49 -20.45 17.78 -10.96
CA THR A 49 -20.43 18.90 -10.01
C THR A 49 -21.29 20.03 -10.54
N GLU A 50 -22.37 20.37 -9.84
CA GLU A 50 -23.28 21.45 -10.21
C GLU A 50 -22.66 22.83 -10.01
N CYS A 51 -22.07 23.08 -8.83
CA CYS A 51 -21.42 24.35 -8.49
C CYS A 51 -20.19 24.63 -9.36
N ASP A 52 -20.21 25.74 -10.10
CA ASP A 52 -19.16 26.12 -11.05
C ASP A 52 -17.80 26.35 -10.40
N ASP A 53 -17.73 26.91 -9.19
CA ASP A 53 -16.43 27.14 -8.52
C ASP A 53 -15.76 25.83 -8.10
N ARG A 54 -16.56 24.88 -7.61
CA ARG A 54 -16.08 23.52 -7.30
C ARG A 54 -15.66 22.80 -8.57
N ARG A 55 -16.41 22.97 -9.67
CA ARG A 55 -16.07 22.43 -11.00
C ARG A 55 -14.75 23.00 -11.52
N LYS A 56 -14.56 24.32 -11.47
CA LYS A 56 -13.28 25.02 -11.80
C LYS A 56 -12.13 24.50 -10.92
N GLY A 57 -12.38 24.28 -9.63
CA GLY A 57 -11.41 23.67 -8.71
C GLY A 57 -10.98 22.26 -9.14
N LYS A 58 -11.94 21.40 -9.52
CA LYS A 58 -11.65 20.05 -10.06
C LYS A 58 -10.90 20.11 -11.38
N LEU A 59 -11.33 20.95 -12.33
CA LEU A 59 -10.65 21.15 -13.61
C LEU A 59 -9.20 21.63 -13.43
N ARG A 60 -8.94 22.54 -12.49
CA ARG A 60 -7.57 22.95 -12.13
C ARG A 60 -6.72 21.76 -11.67
N ARG A 61 -7.29 20.81 -10.92
CA ARG A 61 -6.58 19.58 -10.51
C ARG A 61 -6.30 18.66 -11.71
N VAL A 62 -7.25 18.52 -12.64
CA VAL A 62 -7.04 17.75 -13.87
C VAL A 62 -5.93 18.36 -14.71
N LEU A 63 -5.96 19.68 -14.92
CA LEU A 63 -4.92 20.40 -15.66
C LEU A 63 -3.53 20.23 -15.04
N LYS A 64 -3.40 20.28 -13.71
CA LYS A 64 -2.13 19.98 -13.01
C LYS A 64 -1.65 18.56 -13.27
N THR A 65 -2.57 17.60 -13.38
CA THR A 65 -2.23 16.21 -13.69
C THR A 65 -1.75 16.08 -15.15
N ILE A 66 -2.44 16.74 -16.10
CA ILE A 66 -2.01 16.81 -17.50
C ILE A 66 -0.60 17.42 -17.62
N GLN A 67 -0.34 18.52 -16.90
CA GLN A 67 0.99 19.14 -16.86
C GLN A 67 2.04 18.19 -16.31
N GLY A 68 1.72 17.40 -15.28
CA GLY A 68 2.60 16.35 -14.76
C GLY A 68 2.91 15.26 -15.80
N VAL A 69 1.88 14.76 -16.49
CA VAL A 69 2.04 13.77 -17.57
C VAL A 69 2.88 14.32 -18.72
N ARG A 70 2.61 15.56 -19.16
CA ARG A 70 3.41 16.23 -20.18
C ARG A 70 4.86 16.41 -19.76
N ALA A 71 5.12 16.86 -18.53
CA ALA A 71 6.48 17.02 -18.01
C ALA A 71 7.22 15.69 -17.98
N ALA A 72 6.55 14.60 -17.61
CA ALA A 72 7.12 13.26 -17.62
C ALA A 72 7.42 12.75 -19.04
N ASN A 73 6.52 12.98 -20.00
CA ASN A 73 6.74 12.68 -21.42
C ASN A 73 7.94 13.45 -21.99
N ASN A 74 8.21 14.65 -21.47
CA ASN A 74 9.37 15.48 -21.84
C ASN A 74 10.67 15.07 -21.11
N GLY A 75 10.68 13.97 -20.35
CA GLY A 75 11.87 13.44 -19.69
C GLY A 75 12.14 13.97 -18.27
N ASN A 76 11.20 14.70 -17.65
CA ASN A 76 11.34 15.10 -16.25
C ASN A 76 11.18 13.89 -15.32
N HIS A 77 12.29 13.47 -14.70
CA HIS A 77 12.34 12.28 -13.85
C HIS A 77 11.50 12.39 -12.58
N LEU A 78 11.37 13.57 -11.97
CA LEU A 78 10.53 13.76 -10.78
C LEU A 78 9.05 13.60 -11.12
N ALA A 79 8.64 14.17 -12.25
CA ALA A 79 7.27 14.03 -12.73
C ALA A 79 6.96 12.57 -13.10
N PHE A 80 7.89 11.87 -13.76
CA PHE A 80 7.73 10.47 -14.12
C PHE A 80 7.69 9.56 -12.90
N ASN A 81 8.57 9.76 -11.91
CA ASN A 81 8.53 9.01 -10.66
C ASN A 81 7.19 9.20 -9.93
N ARG A 82 6.62 10.40 -9.96
CA ARG A 82 5.29 10.65 -9.39
C ARG A 82 4.18 9.92 -10.15
N ILE A 83 4.29 9.79 -11.47
CA ILE A 83 3.36 9.00 -12.30
C ILE A 83 3.45 7.52 -11.94
N LEU A 84 4.67 6.99 -11.81
CA LEU A 84 4.89 5.62 -11.34
C LEU A 84 4.33 5.42 -9.92
N ASP A 85 4.64 6.33 -8.99
CA ASP A 85 4.13 6.26 -7.63
C ASP A 85 2.61 6.30 -7.57
N LEU A 86 1.94 7.02 -8.48
CA LEU A 86 0.48 7.03 -8.56
C LEU A 86 -0.05 5.73 -9.17
N ALA A 87 0.55 5.26 -10.27
CA ALA A 87 0.08 4.09 -11.00
C ALA A 87 0.23 2.80 -10.19
N TYR A 88 1.34 2.66 -9.47
CA TYR A 88 1.64 1.50 -8.62
C TYR A 88 1.22 1.72 -7.17
N GLY A 89 0.25 2.60 -6.92
CA GLY A 89 -0.41 2.70 -5.61
C GLY A 89 0.45 3.22 -4.46
N ARG A 90 1.61 3.85 -4.69
CA ARG A 90 2.43 4.42 -3.61
C ARG A 90 1.88 5.74 -3.06
N VAL A 91 1.03 6.40 -3.84
CA VAL A 91 0.38 7.66 -3.49
C VAL A 91 -1.07 7.64 -3.97
N GLY A 92 -1.93 8.40 -3.30
CA GLY A 92 -3.30 8.66 -3.75
C GLY A 92 -4.27 7.58 -3.29
N ARG A 93 -5.31 7.36 -4.12
CA ARG A 93 -6.44 6.49 -3.79
C ARG A 93 -6.04 5.02 -3.78
N LEU A 94 -5.32 4.57 -4.80
CA LEU A 94 -4.88 3.17 -4.88
C LEU A 94 -4.00 2.78 -3.69
N LYS A 95 -3.20 3.70 -3.12
CA LYS A 95 -2.50 3.46 -1.85
C LYS A 95 -3.45 3.05 -0.72
N TRP A 96 -4.55 3.78 -0.58
CA TRP A 96 -5.53 3.49 0.45
C TRP A 96 -6.16 2.12 0.20
N GLU A 97 -6.61 1.85 -1.03
CA GLU A 97 -7.24 0.57 -1.40
C GLU A 97 -6.31 -0.63 -1.15
N LEU A 98 -5.00 -0.46 -1.39
CA LEU A 98 -4.00 -1.50 -1.10
C LEU A 98 -3.71 -1.68 0.40
N MET A 99 -3.75 -0.59 1.18
CA MET A 99 -3.38 -0.61 2.61
C MET A 99 -4.58 -0.86 3.53
N GLU A 100 -5.79 -0.50 3.13
CA GLU A 100 -7.03 -0.66 3.89
C GLU A 100 -7.24 -2.08 4.41
N PRO A 101 -7.09 -3.16 3.61
CA PRO A 101 -7.21 -4.53 4.11
C PRO A 101 -6.12 -4.90 5.12
N LEU A 102 -5.03 -4.14 5.19
CA LEU A 102 -3.93 -4.33 6.14
C LEU A 102 -4.11 -3.55 7.44
N LEU A 103 -5.03 -2.58 7.50
CA LEU A 103 -5.20 -1.75 8.69
C LEU A 103 -5.98 -2.46 9.80
N SER A 104 -6.79 -3.46 9.46
CA SER A 104 -7.61 -4.22 10.41
C SER A 104 -7.42 -5.70 10.18
N ASP A 105 -7.31 -6.48 11.26
CA ASP A 105 -7.33 -7.93 11.19
C ASP A 105 -8.73 -8.45 11.52
N PRO A 106 -9.44 -9.13 10.59
CA PRO A 106 -10.75 -9.69 10.88
C PRO A 106 -10.67 -10.94 11.76
N ASN A 107 -9.53 -11.62 11.79
CA ASN A 107 -9.37 -12.89 12.51
C ASN A 107 -8.72 -12.71 13.88
N ALA A 108 -7.99 -11.61 14.11
CA ALA A 108 -7.35 -11.37 15.40
C ALA A 108 -8.37 -10.95 16.48
N PRO A 109 -8.22 -11.46 17.72
CA PRO A 109 -9.05 -10.99 18.83
C PRO A 109 -8.80 -9.50 19.08
N LEU A 110 -9.88 -8.74 19.26
CA LEU A 110 -9.80 -7.31 19.54
C LEU A 110 -9.18 -7.10 20.93
N PRO A 111 -8.18 -6.21 21.06
CA PRO A 111 -7.59 -5.92 22.37
C PRO A 111 -8.65 -5.33 23.32
N PRO A 112 -8.47 -5.53 24.64
CA PRO A 112 -9.37 -4.96 25.63
C PRO A 112 -9.38 -3.42 25.56
N PRO A 113 -10.52 -2.77 25.83
CA PRO A 113 -10.60 -1.31 25.84
C PRO A 113 -9.75 -0.73 26.97
N MET A 114 -8.92 0.27 26.67
CA MET A 114 -8.07 0.93 27.69
C MET A 114 -8.90 1.64 28.78
N ILE A 115 -10.06 2.19 28.38
CA ILE A 115 -11.03 2.82 29.28
C ILE A 115 -12.24 1.88 29.41
N PRO A 116 -12.56 1.38 30.61
CA PRO A 116 -13.72 0.53 30.84
C PRO A 116 -15.01 1.16 30.31
N GLY A 117 -15.84 0.36 29.63
CA GLY A 117 -17.12 0.80 29.06
C GLY A 117 -17.01 1.67 27.79
N LYS A 118 -15.80 1.96 27.29
CA LYS A 118 -15.60 2.76 26.07
C LYS A 118 -14.86 1.99 24.99
N GLU A 119 -15.59 1.35 24.08
CA GLU A 119 -14.99 0.53 23.01
C GLU A 119 -14.12 1.33 22.03
N SER A 120 -14.42 2.60 21.80
CA SER A 120 -13.58 3.50 20.97
C SER A 120 -12.20 3.78 21.59
N SER A 121 -11.96 3.36 22.83
CA SER A 121 -10.65 3.43 23.48
C SER A 121 -9.76 2.21 23.22
N ARG A 122 -10.22 1.22 22.44
CA ARG A 122 -9.38 0.09 22.02
C ARG A 122 -8.21 0.63 21.19
N PRO A 123 -6.96 0.21 21.46
CA PRO A 123 -5.84 0.56 20.61
C PRO A 123 -6.04 -0.11 19.23
N PRO A 124 -5.61 0.54 18.14
CA PRO A 124 -5.64 -0.11 16.84
C PRO A 124 -4.61 -1.25 16.85
N ALA A 125 -5.10 -2.49 16.64
CA ALA A 125 -4.24 -3.64 16.43
C ALA A 125 -3.83 -3.66 14.95
N TYR A 126 -2.53 -3.59 14.69
CA TYR A 126 -2.04 -3.81 13.34
C TYR A 126 -2.16 -5.27 12.97
N SER A 127 -2.50 -5.53 11.72
CA SER A 127 -2.34 -6.86 11.14
C SER A 127 -0.86 -7.27 11.18
N GLN A 128 -0.61 -8.57 11.21
CA GLN A 128 0.76 -9.11 11.24
C GLN A 128 1.55 -8.64 10.01
N GLU A 129 0.89 -8.53 8.86
CA GLU A 129 1.49 -8.02 7.64
C GLU A 129 1.91 -6.56 7.76
N LEU A 130 1.05 -5.72 8.34
CA LEU A 130 1.38 -4.32 8.55
C LEU A 130 2.49 -4.15 9.59
N ALA A 131 2.51 -4.97 10.64
CA ALA A 131 3.58 -4.99 11.64
C ALA A 131 4.94 -5.36 11.01
N ALA A 132 4.98 -6.37 10.14
CA ALA A 132 6.19 -6.73 9.39
C ALA A 132 6.65 -5.60 8.45
N LEU A 133 5.72 -4.94 7.76
CA LEU A 133 6.05 -3.78 6.93
C LEU A 133 6.60 -2.61 7.76
N LEU A 134 6.04 -2.36 8.95
CA LEU A 134 6.46 -1.28 9.84
C LEU A 134 7.82 -1.52 10.50
N THR A 135 8.19 -2.77 10.76
CA THR A 135 9.49 -3.14 11.33
C THR A 135 10.57 -3.29 10.26
N SER A 136 10.19 -3.53 9.01
CA SER A 136 11.16 -3.65 7.91
C SER A 136 11.76 -2.31 7.46
N GLY A 137 13.06 -2.32 7.14
CA GLY A 137 13.76 -1.14 6.63
C GLY A 137 13.39 -0.75 5.19
N PHE A 138 12.94 -1.71 4.37
CA PHE A 138 12.66 -1.50 2.95
C PHE A 138 11.26 -0.94 2.67
N SER A 139 10.28 -1.30 3.49
CA SER A 139 8.88 -0.91 3.26
C SER A 139 8.57 0.50 3.73
N ARG A 140 9.47 1.14 4.48
CA ARG A 140 9.25 2.47 5.04
C ARG A 140 10.05 3.53 4.31
N LYS A 141 9.44 4.72 4.19
CA LYS A 141 10.14 5.93 3.76
C LYS A 141 11.06 6.52 4.85
N LYS A 142 10.89 6.09 6.10
CA LYS A 142 11.64 6.55 7.28
C LYS A 142 12.25 5.34 8.00
N LYS A 143 13.02 5.59 9.07
CA LYS A 143 13.61 4.55 9.92
C LYS A 143 12.57 3.45 10.27
N PRO A 144 12.93 2.15 10.18
CA PRO A 144 12.06 1.07 10.66
C PRO A 144 11.69 1.27 12.14
N LEU A 145 10.50 0.80 12.53
CA LEU A 145 10.10 0.76 13.94
C LEU A 145 10.74 -0.42 14.65
N ILE A 146 11.00 -0.24 15.94
CA ILE A 146 11.29 -1.36 16.84
C ILE A 146 9.95 -2.04 17.16
N LEU A 147 9.95 -3.35 17.41
CA LEU A 147 8.74 -4.10 17.71
C LEU A 147 8.04 -3.56 18.97
N ASP A 148 8.82 -3.13 19.95
CA ASP A 148 8.34 -2.47 21.17
C ASP A 148 7.63 -1.14 20.91
N ASP A 149 8.02 -0.40 19.85
CA ASP A 149 7.35 0.86 19.48
C ASP A 149 5.91 0.63 18.98
N LEU A 150 5.55 -0.61 18.62
CA LEU A 150 4.19 -0.96 18.21
C LEU A 150 3.26 -1.09 19.41
N SER A 151 3.77 -1.55 20.56
CA SER A 151 3.01 -1.67 21.81
C SER A 151 3.05 -0.37 22.61
N PHE A 152 4.23 0.24 22.74
CA PHE A 152 4.48 1.47 23.47
C PHE A 152 5.15 2.52 22.57
N PRO A 153 4.36 3.41 21.94
CA PRO A 153 4.92 4.37 20.99
C PRO A 153 5.78 5.43 21.68
N PRO A 154 6.89 5.88 21.05
CA PRO A 154 7.85 6.81 21.65
C PRO A 154 7.32 8.25 21.83
N ILE A 155 6.06 8.51 21.44
CA ILE A 155 5.37 9.78 21.70
C ILE A 155 4.78 9.81 23.12
N LEU A 156 4.59 8.65 23.74
CA LEU A 156 4.09 8.57 25.11
C LEU A 156 5.21 8.98 26.10
N PRO A 157 4.87 9.73 27.16
CA PRO A 157 5.80 9.98 28.24
C PRO A 157 6.03 8.69 29.04
N GLU A 158 7.18 8.56 29.71
CA GLU A 158 7.49 7.44 30.62
C GLU A 158 6.42 7.29 31.71
N ARG A 159 5.80 8.40 32.12
CA ARG A 159 4.64 8.44 33.02
C ARG A 159 3.45 7.58 32.56
N ALA A 160 3.35 7.24 31.28
CA ALA A 160 2.30 6.36 30.77
C ALA A 160 2.46 4.92 31.31
N ASP A 161 3.67 4.50 31.63
CA ASP A 161 3.91 3.23 32.29
C ASP A 161 3.65 3.36 33.80
N PRO A 162 2.77 2.54 34.38
CA PRO A 162 2.41 2.66 35.80
C PRO A 162 3.58 2.36 36.75
N ASN A 163 4.59 1.64 36.26
CA ASN A 163 5.77 1.23 37.03
C ASN A 163 6.94 2.23 36.89
N SER A 164 6.80 3.30 36.11
CA SER A 164 7.88 4.29 35.97
C SER A 164 8.00 5.17 37.21
N SER A 165 9.21 5.64 37.50
CA SER A 165 9.46 6.60 38.59
C SER A 165 8.61 7.85 38.47
N ASP A 166 8.40 8.33 37.25
CA ASP A 166 7.58 9.50 36.95
C ASP A 166 6.10 9.28 37.28
N ALA A 167 5.57 8.09 37.02
CA ALA A 167 4.19 7.75 37.40
C ALA A 167 4.03 7.65 38.92
N LEU A 168 5.06 7.18 39.64
CA LEU A 168 5.06 7.12 41.10
C LEU A 168 5.14 8.52 41.73
N ILE A 169 5.97 9.42 41.18
CA ILE A 169 6.18 10.77 41.73
C ILE A 169 5.01 11.71 41.35
N LEU A 170 4.59 11.71 40.08
CA LEU A 170 3.64 12.67 39.54
C LEU A 170 2.20 12.11 39.46
N GLY A 171 2.01 10.83 39.73
CA GLY A 171 0.77 10.07 39.57
C GLY A 171 0.60 9.49 38.15
N PRO A 172 -0.42 8.65 37.91
CA PRO A 172 -0.62 7.98 36.64
C PRO A 172 -0.94 8.95 35.49
N PHE A 173 -0.61 8.57 34.25
CA PHE A 173 -0.98 9.34 33.06
C PHE A 173 -2.48 9.20 32.74
N SER A 174 -3.08 10.25 32.17
CA SER A 174 -4.50 10.21 31.82
C SER A 174 -4.75 9.24 30.66
N LYS A 175 -5.53 8.18 30.90
CA LYS A 175 -5.92 7.17 29.89
C LYS A 175 -6.49 7.78 28.61
N ARG A 176 -7.27 8.87 28.71
CA ARG A 176 -7.82 9.57 27.52
C ARG A 176 -6.73 10.18 26.66
N ARG A 177 -5.70 10.78 27.30
CA ARG A 177 -4.56 11.37 26.58
C ARG A 177 -3.71 10.28 25.95
N GLU A 178 -3.52 9.17 26.66
CA GLU A 178 -2.80 8.00 26.17
C GLU A 178 -3.44 7.42 24.91
N VAL A 179 -4.75 7.16 24.95
CA VAL A 179 -5.55 6.71 23.80
C VAL A 179 -5.38 7.66 22.61
N ASN A 180 -5.53 8.97 22.82
CA ASN A 180 -5.38 9.95 21.75
C ASN A 180 -3.96 9.98 21.16
N ALA A 181 -2.93 9.88 22.01
CA ALA A 181 -1.53 9.85 21.59
C ALA A 181 -1.23 8.59 20.75
N ARG A 182 -1.66 7.42 21.22
CA ARG A 182 -1.59 6.15 20.50
C ARG A 182 -2.28 6.27 19.14
N TRP A 183 -3.56 6.66 19.09
CA TRP A 183 -4.30 6.81 17.83
C TRP A 183 -3.65 7.78 16.85
N LYS A 184 -3.10 8.89 17.34
CA LYS A 184 -2.38 9.86 16.51
C LYS A 184 -1.11 9.24 15.92
N TYR A 185 -0.32 8.55 16.75
CA TYR A 185 0.87 7.84 16.31
C TYR A 185 0.52 6.81 15.23
N PHE A 186 -0.40 5.90 15.53
CA PHE A 186 -0.79 4.83 14.61
C PHE A 186 -1.31 5.36 13.26
N LYS A 187 -2.15 6.40 13.27
CA LYS A 187 -2.63 7.07 12.04
C LYS A 187 -1.54 7.73 11.22
N GLN A 188 -0.41 8.08 11.83
CA GLN A 188 0.74 8.68 11.16
C GLN A 188 1.72 7.63 10.66
N GLU A 189 1.95 6.54 11.42
CA GLU A 189 2.94 5.53 11.07
C GLU A 189 2.58 4.73 9.82
N TRP A 190 1.33 4.28 9.67
CA TRP A 190 0.94 3.49 8.48
C TRP A 190 1.07 4.30 7.18
N LYS A 191 0.91 5.64 7.24
CA LYS A 191 1.06 6.53 6.07
C LYS A 191 2.49 6.55 5.53
N LYS A 192 3.48 6.20 6.36
CA LYS A 192 4.90 6.16 6.00
C LYS A 192 5.29 4.86 5.30
N VAL A 193 4.44 3.83 5.38
CA VAL A 193 4.62 2.53 4.74
C VAL A 193 4.31 2.63 3.25
N LEU A 194 5.11 1.94 2.45
CA LEU A 194 4.90 1.66 1.04
C LEU A 194 4.07 0.38 0.94
N PRO A 195 2.99 0.37 0.13
CA PRO A 195 2.16 -0.82 0.02
C PRO A 195 2.93 -1.96 -0.63
N PRO A 196 2.73 -3.20 -0.17
CA PRO A 196 3.24 -4.38 -0.84
C PRO A 196 2.47 -4.57 -2.14
N LEU A 197 3.19 -4.83 -3.23
CA LEU A 197 2.57 -5.14 -4.51
C LEU A 197 2.39 -6.63 -4.73
N GLN A 198 3.20 -7.43 -4.04
CA GLN A 198 3.20 -8.88 -4.15
C GLN A 198 3.29 -9.51 -2.77
N ILE A 199 2.51 -10.56 -2.62
CA ILE A 199 2.64 -11.53 -1.55
C ILE A 199 3.18 -12.80 -2.20
N SER A 200 4.27 -13.32 -1.65
CA SER A 200 4.83 -14.60 -2.02
C SER A 200 4.67 -15.55 -0.85
N VAL A 201 4.05 -16.69 -1.10
CA VAL A 201 4.04 -17.81 -0.17
C VAL A 201 5.19 -18.69 -0.60
N SER A 202 6.24 -18.76 0.20
CA SER A 202 7.34 -19.69 -0.09
C SER A 202 6.86 -21.06 0.35
N PRO A 203 6.69 -22.04 -0.55
CA PRO A 203 6.36 -23.40 -0.13
C PRO A 203 7.49 -23.87 0.79
N SER A 204 7.13 -24.38 1.98
CA SER A 204 8.11 -25.00 2.86
C SER A 204 8.84 -26.07 2.07
N GLN A 205 10.16 -26.00 2.10
CA GLN A 205 11.06 -26.75 1.24
C GLN A 205 11.16 -28.22 1.70
N GLU A 206 10.05 -28.95 1.85
CA GLU A 206 10.08 -30.38 2.21
C GLU A 206 8.96 -31.20 1.53
N VAL A 207 9.39 -32.06 0.59
CA VAL A 207 8.89 -33.41 0.27
C VAL A 207 7.45 -33.57 -0.23
N GLY A 208 7.29 -33.60 -1.56
CA GLY A 208 6.74 -34.74 -2.30
C GLY A 208 5.36 -35.32 -1.96
N ASP A 209 4.36 -34.52 -1.60
CA ASP A 209 2.97 -35.03 -1.46
C ASP A 209 1.99 -34.16 -2.28
N GLU A 210 1.61 -34.64 -3.46
CA GLU A 210 0.86 -33.92 -4.52
C GLU A 210 -0.64 -33.64 -4.20
N GLY A 211 -1.04 -33.57 -2.93
CA GLY A 211 -2.45 -33.67 -2.55
C GLY A 211 -3.16 -32.46 -1.91
N SER A 212 -2.47 -31.38 -1.50
CA SER A 212 -3.09 -30.42 -0.56
C SER A 212 -2.75 -28.93 -0.73
N GLU A 213 -2.73 -28.41 -1.96
CA GLU A 213 -2.49 -26.96 -2.20
C GLU A 213 -3.68 -26.05 -1.84
N LEU A 214 -4.90 -26.59 -1.66
CA LEU A 214 -6.11 -25.78 -1.47
C LEU A 214 -6.27 -25.17 -0.06
N GLY A 215 -5.55 -25.67 0.95
CA GLY A 215 -5.72 -25.25 2.35
C GLY A 215 -4.88 -24.03 2.77
N ALA A 216 -3.59 -24.02 2.43
CA ALA A 216 -2.65 -22.99 2.92
C ALA A 216 -2.87 -21.62 2.26
N SER A 217 -3.32 -21.59 1.00
CA SER A 217 -3.57 -20.32 0.29
C SER A 217 -4.80 -19.58 0.80
N ALA A 218 -5.70 -20.21 1.56
CA ALA A 218 -6.93 -19.59 2.04
C ALA A 218 -6.71 -18.60 3.19
N ALA A 219 -5.62 -18.75 3.97
CA ALA A 219 -5.31 -17.88 5.10
C ALA A 219 -4.63 -16.57 4.66
N VAL A 220 -3.96 -16.56 3.50
CA VAL A 220 -3.23 -15.40 3.00
C VAL A 220 -4.20 -14.45 2.32
N ARG A 221 -4.29 -13.22 2.85
CA ARG A 221 -5.12 -12.19 2.25
C ARG A 221 -4.58 -11.84 0.87
N LYS A 222 -5.42 -11.95 -0.15
CA LYS A 222 -5.09 -11.45 -1.49
C LYS A 222 -5.02 -9.93 -1.45
N ILE A 223 -3.80 -9.39 -1.39
CA ILE A 223 -3.54 -7.96 -1.34
C ILE A 223 -2.66 -7.60 -2.53
N GLY A 224 -2.86 -6.41 -3.10
CA GLY A 224 -1.98 -5.92 -4.16
C GLY A 224 -2.40 -6.37 -5.55
N PHE A 225 -1.38 -6.67 -6.34
CA PHE A 225 -1.48 -7.08 -7.73
C PHE A 225 -1.41 -8.59 -7.88
N ASP A 226 -1.72 -9.33 -6.81
CA ASP A 226 -1.68 -10.78 -6.81
C ASP A 226 -2.60 -11.36 -7.90
N GLY A 227 -2.06 -12.30 -8.69
CA GLY A 227 -2.70 -12.83 -9.89
C GLY A 227 -2.71 -11.91 -11.12
N THR A 228 -2.04 -10.75 -11.10
CA THR A 228 -1.92 -9.88 -12.29
C THR A 228 -0.50 -9.90 -12.88
N VAL A 229 -0.41 -9.82 -14.21
CA VAL A 229 0.85 -9.82 -14.98
C VAL A 229 1.66 -8.50 -14.83
N VAL A 230 1.19 -7.57 -13.99
CA VAL A 230 1.73 -6.21 -13.88
C VAL A 230 3.18 -6.21 -13.39
N LEU A 231 3.52 -7.08 -12.44
CA LEU A 231 4.87 -7.14 -11.87
C LEU A 231 5.84 -7.87 -12.80
N GLU A 232 5.38 -8.93 -13.46
CA GLU A 232 6.15 -9.61 -14.51
C GLU A 232 6.46 -8.65 -15.66
N GLU A 233 5.49 -7.84 -16.10
CA GLU A 233 5.70 -6.78 -17.09
C GLU A 233 6.76 -5.79 -16.59
N LEU A 234 6.70 -5.35 -15.33
CA LEU A 234 7.71 -4.47 -14.74
C LEU A 234 9.13 -5.05 -14.78
N VAL A 235 9.29 -6.31 -14.37
CA VAL A 235 10.58 -7.01 -14.41
C VAL A 235 11.05 -7.15 -15.85
N HIS A 236 10.15 -7.50 -16.77
CA HIS A 236 10.43 -7.59 -18.20
C HIS A 236 10.94 -6.25 -18.77
N LEU A 237 10.32 -5.14 -18.38
CA LEU A 237 10.74 -3.80 -18.81
C LEU A 237 12.13 -3.39 -18.30
N THR A 238 12.58 -3.99 -17.20
CA THR A 238 13.94 -3.76 -16.69
C THR A 238 14.99 -4.66 -17.33
N THR A 239 14.59 -5.78 -17.92
CA THR A 239 15.49 -6.83 -18.44
C THR A 239 15.53 -6.84 -19.98
N LYS A 240 14.36 -6.90 -20.62
CA LYS A 240 14.23 -6.99 -22.09
C LYS A 240 14.00 -5.62 -22.70
N SER A 241 14.98 -5.17 -23.47
CA SER A 241 14.97 -3.89 -24.16
C SER A 241 14.33 -4.04 -25.54
N GLU A 242 13.01 -3.88 -25.65
CA GLU A 242 12.35 -3.82 -26.95
C GLU A 242 12.51 -2.43 -27.59
N ASN A 243 13.11 -2.39 -28.79
CA ASN A 243 12.60 -1.76 -30.03
C ASN A 243 11.58 -0.59 -30.02
N THR A 244 11.34 0.23 -28.99
CA THR A 244 10.33 1.31 -29.12
C THR A 244 10.81 2.46 -30.01
N SER A 245 10.47 2.40 -31.29
CA SER A 245 10.66 3.46 -32.28
C SER A 245 9.61 4.55 -32.08
N GLY A 246 9.95 5.64 -31.38
CA GLY A 246 9.06 6.79 -31.22
C GLY A 246 9.59 7.85 -30.28
N ALA A 247 8.81 8.93 -30.11
CA ALA A 247 9.08 10.09 -29.24
C ALA A 247 9.05 9.78 -27.72
N SER A 248 9.47 8.58 -27.35
CA SER A 248 9.55 8.09 -25.98
C SER A 248 10.90 8.48 -25.34
N PRO A 249 10.98 8.64 -24.02
CA PRO A 249 12.26 8.88 -23.34
C PRO A 249 13.30 7.79 -23.66
N PRO A 250 14.62 8.11 -23.60
CA PRO A 250 15.66 7.13 -23.86
C PRO A 250 15.53 5.90 -22.96
N ARG A 251 15.76 4.69 -23.49
CA ARG A 251 15.54 3.44 -22.74
C ARG A 251 16.33 3.32 -21.47
N ARG A 252 17.60 3.72 -21.50
CA ARG A 252 18.47 3.72 -20.31
C ARG A 252 17.85 4.56 -19.18
N TRP A 253 17.16 5.64 -19.54
CA TRP A 253 16.43 6.48 -18.59
C TRP A 253 15.22 5.74 -18.02
N LEU A 254 14.38 5.12 -18.87
CA LEU A 254 13.21 4.33 -18.42
C LEU A 254 13.61 3.18 -17.51
N ARG A 255 14.57 2.34 -17.95
CA ARG A 255 15.10 1.20 -17.18
C ARG A 255 15.53 1.63 -15.78
N ARG A 256 16.31 2.72 -15.68
CA ARG A 256 16.76 3.26 -14.39
C ARG A 256 15.59 3.67 -13.49
N ARG A 257 14.52 4.27 -14.05
CA ARG A 257 13.33 4.65 -13.26
C ARG A 257 12.57 3.43 -12.77
N TYR A 258 12.43 2.39 -13.58
CA TYR A 258 11.78 1.15 -13.17
C TYR A 258 12.61 0.35 -12.16
N GLN A 259 13.94 0.31 -12.31
CA GLN A 259 14.81 -0.29 -11.31
C GLN A 259 14.71 0.44 -9.95
N GLU A 260 14.66 1.78 -9.96
CA GLU A 260 14.41 2.55 -8.74
C GLU A 260 13.01 2.31 -8.16
N LEU A 261 12.01 2.03 -9.00
CA LEU A 261 10.70 1.58 -8.55
C LEU A 261 10.83 0.21 -7.88
N LEU A 262 11.32 -0.81 -8.59
CA LEU A 262 11.45 -2.19 -8.08
C LEU A 262 12.26 -2.26 -6.78
N GLY A 263 13.39 -1.53 -6.68
CA GLY A 263 14.21 -1.50 -5.46
C GLY A 263 13.55 -0.86 -4.23
N ARG A 264 12.35 -0.29 -4.38
CA ARG A 264 11.53 0.26 -3.30
C ARG A 264 10.22 -0.52 -3.09
N LEU A 265 10.03 -1.65 -3.78
CA LEU A 265 8.84 -2.47 -3.62
C LEU A 265 9.05 -3.45 -2.46
N PRO A 266 8.27 -3.36 -1.39
CA PRO A 266 8.31 -4.39 -0.37
C PRO A 266 7.58 -5.64 -0.88
N ILE A 267 8.24 -6.79 -0.75
CA ILE A 267 7.66 -8.10 -1.02
C ILE A 267 7.38 -8.75 0.32
N LEU A 268 6.12 -9.12 0.56
CA LEU A 268 5.76 -9.91 1.74
C LEU A 268 6.00 -11.39 1.46
N THR A 269 6.86 -12.02 2.26
CA THR A 269 7.17 -13.46 2.17
C THR A 269 6.61 -14.16 3.39
N PHE A 270 5.65 -15.06 3.17
CA PHE A 270 5.11 -15.95 4.20
C PHE A 270 5.91 -17.25 4.20
N PHE A 271 6.40 -17.64 5.38
CA PHE A 271 7.02 -18.94 5.61
C PHE A 271 6.08 -19.78 6.49
N SER A 272 5.57 -20.89 5.98
CA SER A 272 4.83 -21.85 6.80
C SER A 272 5.82 -22.57 7.71
N SER A 273 5.60 -22.49 9.02
CA SER A 273 6.40 -23.29 9.96
C SER A 273 6.13 -24.79 9.71
N PRO A 274 7.16 -25.62 9.52
CA PRO A 274 6.98 -27.07 9.30
C PRO A 274 6.36 -27.80 10.51
N ASN A 275 6.30 -27.17 11.68
CA ASN A 275 5.74 -27.77 12.89
C ASN A 275 4.21 -27.79 12.93
N ASP A 276 3.51 -27.00 12.11
CA ASP A 276 2.04 -26.89 12.12
C ASP A 276 1.33 -28.13 11.53
N LEU A 277 2.08 -29.08 10.94
CA LEU A 277 1.52 -30.26 10.27
C LEU A 277 1.59 -31.55 11.10
N LYS A 278 2.25 -31.57 12.27
CA LYS A 278 2.47 -32.81 13.06
C LYS A 278 1.33 -33.18 14.03
N THR A 279 0.27 -32.40 14.17
CA THR A 279 -0.86 -32.69 15.09
C THR A 279 -2.02 -33.50 14.48
N LYS A 280 -1.80 -34.22 13.38
CA LYS A 280 -2.74 -35.28 12.91
C LYS A 280 -2.42 -36.63 13.57
N GLY A 281 -2.57 -36.71 14.88
CA GLY A 281 -2.64 -37.95 15.63
C GLY A 281 -3.74 -37.82 16.68
N GLY A 282 -4.86 -38.53 16.48
CA GLY A 282 -6.12 -38.36 17.21
C GLY A 282 -6.01 -38.52 18.73
N GLY A 283 -5.80 -37.40 19.43
CA GLY A 283 -5.97 -37.26 20.87
C GLY A 283 -7.02 -36.19 21.21
N PRO A 284 -7.73 -36.31 22.34
CA PRO A 284 -8.75 -35.33 22.73
C PRO A 284 -8.11 -33.96 22.96
N LEU A 285 -8.73 -32.94 22.36
CA LEU A 285 -8.36 -31.52 22.38
C LEU A 285 -7.81 -31.04 23.74
N PRO A 286 -6.52 -30.66 23.84
CA PRO A 286 -6.10 -29.67 24.80
C PRO A 286 -6.34 -28.27 24.19
N TYR A 287 -6.69 -27.34 25.07
CA TYR A 287 -6.91 -25.93 24.79
C TYR A 287 -5.82 -25.35 23.88
N ALA A 288 -6.25 -24.72 22.78
CA ALA A 288 -5.38 -23.91 21.92
C ALA A 288 -4.79 -22.78 22.77
N THR A 289 -3.49 -22.87 23.06
CA THR A 289 -2.68 -21.73 23.50
C THR A 289 -2.33 -20.89 22.28
N ASP A 290 -2.34 -19.56 22.43
CA ASP A 290 -2.18 -18.53 21.38
C ASP A 290 -0.84 -18.56 20.59
N ASP A 291 -0.03 -19.61 20.71
CA ASP A 291 1.35 -19.67 20.18
C ASP A 291 1.54 -20.54 18.91
N ASP A 292 0.51 -21.25 18.44
CA ASP A 292 0.68 -22.35 17.45
C ASP A 292 0.46 -21.99 15.96
N VAL A 293 0.60 -20.71 15.57
CA VAL A 293 0.71 -20.35 14.14
C VAL A 293 1.76 -19.25 13.96
N ALA A 294 3.02 -19.60 14.20
CA ALA A 294 4.14 -18.69 13.96
C ALA A 294 4.46 -18.61 12.45
N TRP A 295 3.65 -17.86 11.69
CA TRP A 295 4.05 -17.40 10.37
C TRP A 295 5.23 -16.45 10.52
N ASN A 296 6.43 -16.93 10.20
CA ASN A 296 7.56 -16.02 10.04
C ASN A 296 7.29 -15.16 8.80
N LEU A 297 7.11 -13.86 9.00
CA LEU A 297 6.85 -12.91 7.92
C LEU A 297 8.04 -11.97 7.77
N LYS A 298 8.64 -11.95 6.57
CA LYS A 298 9.70 -10.98 6.24
C LYS A 298 9.28 -10.13 5.04
N ALA A 299 9.51 -8.83 5.16
CA ALA A 299 9.49 -7.95 4.00
C ALA A 299 10.92 -7.87 3.44
N SER A 300 11.13 -8.37 2.21
CA SER A 300 12.42 -8.34 1.53
C SER A 300 12.38 -7.47 0.27
N GLY A 301 13.55 -7.03 -0.19
CA GLY A 301 13.72 -6.21 -1.40
C GLY A 301 14.73 -6.79 -2.40
N GLU A 302 15.07 -8.06 -2.28
CA GLU A 302 16.22 -8.67 -2.94
C GLU A 302 15.82 -9.47 -4.20
N GLN A 303 15.44 -8.76 -5.27
CA GLN A 303 15.22 -9.37 -6.59
C GLN A 303 15.95 -8.67 -7.75
N ALA A 304 16.66 -7.57 -7.51
CA ALA A 304 17.23 -6.75 -8.60
C ALA A 304 18.77 -6.59 -8.59
N ARG A 305 19.50 -7.48 -7.89
CA ARG A 305 20.99 -7.45 -7.85
C ARG A 305 21.69 -8.56 -8.64
N HIS A 306 20.95 -9.41 -9.34
CA HIS A 306 21.49 -10.41 -10.26
C HIS A 306 21.18 -10.06 -11.71
#